data_AF-A0A150S3L6-F1
#
_entry.id   AF-A0A150S3L6-F1
#
_cell.length_a   1.000
_cell.length_b   1.000
_cell.length_c   1.000
_cell.angle_alpha   90.00
_cell.angle_beta   90.00
_cell.angle_gamma   90.00
#
_symmetry.space_group_name_H-M   'P 1'
#
loop_
_entity.id
_entity.type
_entity.pdbx_description
1 polymer ?
#
loop_
_entity_poly.entity_id
_entity_poly.type
_entity_poly.pdbx_seq_one_letter_code
_entity_poly.pdbx_strand_id
1 'polypeptide(L)'
;MPATLVWGKGFQLEDVTDPSGGRHQEVKGIDGGTDFISWSSVEEVKSLAERHGVDRETWPVYPDCEVESDVPLEDAQKRSAALRIALEGMAPRVVEEDYWLSFIFRLLRDDNYFFIMV
;
A
#
# COMPACT_ATOMS: atom_id res chain seq x y z
N MET A 1 9.96 5.41 -11.86
CA MET A 1 8.54 5.19 -12.18
C MET A 1 7.76 5.53 -10.92
N PRO A 2 6.79 6.45 -10.96
CA PRO A 2 5.89 6.66 -9.83
C PRO A 2 5.04 5.40 -9.61
N ALA A 3 4.57 5.22 -8.38
CA ALA A 3 3.61 4.21 -7.99
C ALA A 3 2.61 4.88 -7.04
N THR A 4 1.35 4.49 -7.15
CA THR A 4 0.24 5.00 -6.36
C THR A 4 0.05 4.12 -5.14
N LEU A 5 0.07 4.73 -3.95
CA LEU A 5 -0.23 4.08 -2.67
C LEU A 5 -1.60 4.56 -2.21
N VAL A 6 -2.60 3.67 -2.20
CA VAL A 6 -3.94 3.95 -1.69
C VAL A 6 -4.07 3.30 -0.31
N TRP A 7 -4.58 4.03 0.68
CA TRP A 7 -4.73 3.53 2.05
C TRP A 7 -6.03 3.99 2.70
N GLY A 8 -6.56 3.22 3.65
CA GLY A 8 -7.75 3.58 4.43
C GLY A 8 -8.25 2.44 5.33
N LYS A 9 -9.32 2.69 6.09
CA LYS A 9 -9.99 1.68 6.97
C LYS A 9 -10.67 0.55 6.21
N GLY A 10 -10.83 0.75 4.91
CA GLY A 10 -11.39 -0.16 3.94
C GLY A 10 -11.25 0.48 2.57
N PHE A 11 -11.81 -0.16 1.55
CA PHE A 11 -11.77 0.34 0.19
C PHE A 11 -13.19 0.43 -0.36
N GLN A 12 -13.44 1.44 -1.18
CA GLN A 12 -14.69 1.61 -1.89
C GLN A 12 -14.41 1.98 -3.35
N LEU A 13 -15.28 1.52 -4.25
CA LEU A 13 -15.28 1.96 -5.64
C LEU A 13 -16.07 3.26 -5.76
N GLU A 14 -15.51 4.22 -6.46
CA GLU A 14 -16.17 5.49 -6.79
C GLU A 14 -16.23 5.67 -8.30
N ASP A 15 -17.41 5.97 -8.82
CA ASP A 15 -17.58 6.31 -10.23
C ASP A 15 -17.05 7.73 -10.47
N VAL A 16 -15.97 7.83 -11.25
CA VAL A 16 -15.33 9.09 -11.61
C VAL A 16 -15.63 9.40 -13.06
N THR A 17 -15.90 10.67 -13.34
CA THR A 17 -16.02 11.18 -14.72
C THR A 17 -14.80 12.02 -15.01
N ASP A 18 -14.01 11.59 -15.99
CA ASP A 18 -12.84 12.33 -16.44
C ASP A 18 -13.24 13.66 -17.12
N PRO A 19 -12.31 14.61 -17.30
CA PRO A 19 -12.59 15.87 -17.99
C PRO A 19 -13.05 15.72 -19.44
N SER A 20 -12.81 14.57 -20.07
CA SER A 20 -13.26 14.24 -21.42
C SER A 20 -14.67 13.62 -21.46
N GLY A 21 -15.28 13.36 -20.30
CA GLY A 21 -16.61 12.76 -20.16
C GLY A 21 -16.60 11.22 -20.11
N GLY A 22 -15.43 10.59 -20.12
CA GLY A 22 -15.27 9.17 -19.89
C GLY A 22 -15.58 8.82 -18.43
N ARG A 23 -16.22 7.66 -18.23
CA ARG A 23 -16.55 7.15 -16.89
C ARG A 23 -15.69 5.95 -16.59
N HIS A 24 -15.08 5.94 -15.42
CA HIS A 24 -14.32 4.82 -14.89
C HIS A 24 -14.52 4.69 -13.38
N GLN A 25 -14.06 3.59 -12.81
CA GLN A 25 -14.11 3.37 -11.37
C GLN A 25 -12.71 3.53 -10.79
N GLU A 26 -12.60 4.33 -9.74
CA GLU A 26 -11.39 4.47 -8.93
C GLU A 26 -11.61 3.81 -7.57
N VAL A 27 -10.53 3.33 -6.96
CA VAL A 27 -10.58 2.79 -5.60
C VAL A 27 -10.12 3.88 -4.64
N LYS A 28 -10.98 4.22 -3.70
CA LYS A 28 -10.61 5.12 -2.59
C LYS A 28 -10.56 4.39 -1.27
N GLY A 29 -9.63 4.80 -0.43
CA GLY A 29 -9.61 4.42 0.97
C GLY A 29 -10.74 5.09 1.75
N ILE A 30 -11.50 4.32 2.52
CA ILE A 30 -12.49 4.84 3.47
C ILE A 30 -11.75 5.51 4.63
N ASP A 31 -12.06 6.77 4.92
CA ASP A 31 -11.33 7.61 5.88
C ASP A 31 -9.81 7.61 5.65
N GLY A 32 -9.44 7.48 4.38
CA GLY A 32 -8.09 7.20 3.93
C GLY A 32 -7.51 8.29 3.04
N GLY A 33 -6.46 7.93 2.32
CA GLY A 33 -5.77 8.83 1.41
C GLY A 33 -5.04 8.11 0.31
N THR A 34 -4.43 8.92 -0.55
CA THR A 34 -3.57 8.46 -1.63
C THR A 34 -2.25 9.23 -1.55
N ASP A 35 -1.15 8.50 -1.63
CA ASP A 35 0.21 9.02 -1.66
C ASP A 35 0.97 8.47 -2.88
N PHE A 36 2.06 9.11 -3.24
CA PHE A 36 2.88 8.71 -4.38
C PHE A 36 4.27 8.32 -3.91
N ILE A 37 4.67 7.10 -4.25
CA ILE A 37 5.96 6.52 -3.90
C ILE A 37 6.73 6.17 -5.17
N SER A 38 8.04 6.32 -5.18
CA SER A 38 8.84 5.86 -6.32
C SER A 38 8.97 4.34 -6.31
N TRP A 39 8.93 3.68 -7.47
CA TRP A 39 9.12 2.23 -7.55
C TRP A 39 10.45 1.76 -6.93
N SER A 40 11.51 2.56 -7.06
CA SER A 40 12.78 2.31 -6.36
C SER A 40 12.61 2.30 -4.84
N SER A 41 11.83 3.22 -4.29
CA SER A 41 11.53 3.26 -2.84
C SER A 41 10.69 2.06 -2.40
N VAL A 42 9.72 1.62 -3.22
CA VAL A 42 8.96 0.38 -2.93
C VAL A 42 9.91 -0.81 -2.80
N GLU A 43 10.84 -0.97 -3.74
CA GLU A 43 11.80 -2.07 -3.73
C GLU A 43 12.85 -1.94 -2.62
N GLU A 44 13.29 -0.72 -2.28
CA GLU A 44 14.19 -0.44 -1.14
C GLU A 44 13.54 -0.84 0.19
N VAL A 45 12.29 -0.43 0.42
CA VAL A 45 11.53 -0.74 1.64
C VAL A 45 11.31 -2.25 1.78
N LYS A 46 10.90 -2.94 0.71
CA LYS A 46 10.75 -4.40 0.69
C LYS A 46 12.08 -5.10 1.01
N SER A 47 13.17 -4.62 0.43
CA SER A 47 14.51 -5.19 0.64
C SER A 47 15.05 -4.93 2.04
N LEU A 48 14.73 -3.78 2.63
CA LEU A 48 15.05 -3.49 4.02
C LEU A 48 14.29 -4.45 4.94
N ALA A 49 12.96 -4.55 4.80
CA ALA A 49 12.14 -5.42 5.64
C ALA A 49 12.51 -6.91 5.50
N GLU A 50 12.87 -7.35 4.30
CA GLU A 50 13.34 -8.72 4.03
C GLU A 50 14.61 -9.08 4.81
N ARG A 51 15.57 -8.16 4.94
CA ARG A 51 16.78 -8.38 5.77
C ARG A 51 16.45 -8.58 7.25
N HIS A 52 15.24 -8.21 7.66
CA HIS A 52 14.71 -8.36 9.01
C HIS A 52 13.62 -9.43 9.11
N GLY A 53 13.50 -10.30 8.10
CA GLY A 53 12.65 -11.50 8.13
C GLY A 53 11.22 -11.30 7.64
N VAL A 54 10.91 -10.16 7.02
CA VAL A 54 9.59 -9.90 6.42
C VAL A 54 9.58 -10.37 4.97
N ASP A 55 8.71 -11.33 4.63
CA ASP A 55 8.60 -11.84 3.27
C ASP A 55 8.11 -10.75 2.30
N ARG A 56 8.77 -10.64 1.14
CA ARG A 56 8.41 -9.71 0.05
C ARG A 56 6.98 -9.94 -0.42
N GLU A 57 6.49 -11.18 -0.39
CA GLU A 57 5.13 -11.53 -0.80
C GLU A 57 4.05 -11.03 0.18
N THR A 58 4.42 -10.60 1.38
CA THR A 58 3.47 -10.00 2.33
C THR A 58 3.06 -8.59 1.94
N TRP A 59 3.82 -7.93 1.05
CA TRP A 59 3.59 -6.54 0.66
C TRP A 59 2.45 -6.42 -0.36
N PRO A 60 1.35 -5.68 -0.09
CA PRO A 60 0.21 -5.54 -1.00
C PRO A 60 0.57 -4.67 -2.22
N VAL A 61 1.45 -5.17 -3.08
CA VAL A 61 1.97 -4.50 -4.28
C VAL A 61 1.51 -5.27 -5.51
N TYR A 62 0.92 -4.55 -6.46
CA TYR A 62 0.30 -5.10 -7.66
C TYR A 62 0.85 -4.38 -8.91
N PRO A 63 2.07 -4.73 -9.36
CA PRO A 63 2.73 -4.02 -10.46
C PRO A 63 2.07 -4.25 -11.83
N ASP A 64 1.29 -5.32 -11.96
CA ASP A 64 0.62 -5.71 -13.20
C ASP A 64 -0.81 -5.16 -13.33
N CYS A 65 -1.31 -4.46 -12.30
CA CYS A 65 -2.63 -3.80 -12.35
C CYS A 65 -2.49 -2.44 -13.02
N GLU A 66 -3.17 -2.24 -14.16
CA GLU A 66 -3.16 -0.96 -14.89
C GLU A 66 -4.17 0.05 -14.32
N VAL A 67 -5.22 -0.44 -13.65
CA VAL A 67 -6.24 0.38 -13.00
C VAL A 67 -6.49 -0.11 -11.58
N GLU A 68 -6.82 0.81 -10.68
CA GLU A 68 -7.06 0.52 -9.26
C GLU A 68 -8.19 -0.51 -9.07
N SER A 69 -9.20 -0.48 -9.94
CA SER A 69 -10.33 -1.41 -9.90
C SER A 69 -9.95 -2.88 -10.12
N ASP A 70 -8.78 -3.15 -10.69
CA ASP A 70 -8.28 -4.51 -10.93
C ASP A 70 -7.58 -5.09 -9.68
N VAL A 71 -7.31 -4.25 -8.68
CA VAL A 71 -6.66 -4.70 -7.44
C VAL A 71 -7.62 -5.59 -6.65
N PRO A 72 -7.21 -6.82 -6.27
CA PRO A 72 -8.02 -7.68 -5.41
C PRO A 72 -8.07 -7.10 -3.98
N LEU A 73 -9.08 -6.27 -3.70
CA LEU A 73 -9.17 -5.50 -2.46
C LEU A 73 -9.17 -6.36 -1.19
N GLU A 74 -9.82 -7.52 -1.22
CA GLU A 74 -9.79 -8.47 -0.09
C GLU A 74 -8.39 -9.02 0.16
N ASP A 75 -7.63 -9.31 -0.91
CA ASP A 75 -6.24 -9.77 -0.79
C ASP A 75 -5.33 -8.64 -0.29
N ALA A 76 -5.53 -7.41 -0.77
CA ALA A 76 -4.81 -6.23 -0.28
C ALA A 76 -5.00 -6.00 1.23
N GLN A 77 -6.25 -6.13 1.72
CA GLN A 77 -6.55 -6.05 3.15
C GLN A 77 -5.89 -7.18 3.94
N LYS A 78 -5.98 -8.41 3.44
CA LYS A 78 -5.36 -9.59 4.07
C LYS A 78 -3.84 -9.45 4.16
N ARG A 79 -3.19 -9.04 3.07
CA ARG A 79 -1.73 -8.82 3.00
C ARG A 79 -1.30 -7.66 3.90
N SER A 80 -2.06 -6.56 3.92
CA SER A 80 -1.85 -5.46 4.86
C SER A 80 -1.90 -5.92 6.33
N ALA A 81 -2.90 -6.72 6.70
CA ALA A 81 -3.03 -7.24 8.06
C ALA A 81 -1.87 -8.18 8.44
N ALA A 82 -1.45 -9.04 7.51
CA ALA A 82 -0.28 -9.91 7.71
C ALA A 82 1.02 -9.10 7.83
N LEU A 83 1.19 -8.09 6.99
CA LEU A 83 2.36 -7.21 6.99
C LEU A 83 2.46 -6.43 8.31
N ARG A 84 1.34 -5.97 8.87
CA ARG A 84 1.32 -5.31 10.19
C ARG A 84 1.98 -6.19 11.25
N ILE A 85 1.55 -7.46 11.34
CA ILE A 85 2.07 -8.43 12.31
C ILE A 85 3.57 -8.66 12.08
N ALA A 86 4.00 -8.76 10.82
CA ALA A 86 5.40 -8.96 10.47
C ALA A 86 6.27 -7.75 10.87
N LEU A 87 5.80 -6.52 10.62
CA LEU A 87 6.49 -5.29 10.98
C LEU A 87 6.50 -5.03 12.49
N GLU A 88 5.48 -5.45 13.24
CA GLU A 88 5.49 -5.40 14.72
C GLU A 88 6.61 -6.24 15.34
N GLY A 89 7.07 -7.29 14.64
CA GLY A 89 8.21 -8.10 15.04
C GLY A 89 9.58 -7.44 14.81
N MET A 90 9.63 -6.34 14.04
CA MET A 90 10.89 -5.65 13.74
C MET A 90 11.33 -4.74 14.90
N ALA A 91 12.65 -4.55 15.03
CA ALA A 91 13.19 -3.58 15.98
C ALA A 91 12.74 -2.16 15.59
N PRO A 92 12.19 -1.34 16.51
CA PRO A 92 11.65 -0.02 16.18
C PRO A 92 12.62 0.89 15.44
N ARG A 93 13.92 0.84 15.79
CA ARG A 93 14.97 1.64 15.14
C ARG A 93 15.07 1.38 13.64
N VAL A 94 14.88 0.14 13.20
CA VAL A 94 14.94 -0.22 11.78
C VAL A 94 13.78 0.42 11.02
N VAL A 95 12.60 0.43 11.63
CA VAL A 95 11.40 1.02 11.02
C VAL A 95 11.52 2.54 10.96
N GLU A 96 12.09 3.17 11.98
CA GLU A 96 12.26 4.62 12.08
C GLU A 96 13.36 5.18 11.16
N GLU A 97 14.32 4.37 10.74
CA GLU A 97 15.44 4.78 9.87
C GLU A 97 15.02 5.01 8.41
N ASP A 98 13.91 4.43 7.96
CA ASP A 98 13.37 4.61 6.61
C ASP A 98 12.01 5.31 6.64
N TYR A 99 11.88 6.41 5.89
CA TYR A 99 10.66 7.22 5.86
C TYR A 99 9.43 6.42 5.44
N TRP A 100 9.53 5.62 4.37
CA TRP A 100 8.39 4.92 3.80
C TRP A 100 7.98 3.73 4.64
N LEU A 101 8.96 3.00 5.19
CA LEU A 101 8.70 1.91 6.13
C LEU A 101 7.99 2.45 7.39
N SER A 102 8.48 3.56 7.95
CA SER A 102 7.86 4.24 9.09
C SER A 102 6.44 4.71 8.78
N PHE A 103 6.24 5.35 7.62
CA PHE A 103 4.95 5.82 7.15
C PHE A 103 3.94 4.67 7.02
N ILE A 104 4.31 3.60 6.29
CA ILE A 104 3.47 2.42 6.06
C ILE A 104 3.16 1.74 7.39
N PHE A 105 4.15 1.58 8.27
CA PHE A 105 3.93 0.96 9.56
C PHE A 105 2.96 1.75 10.43
N ARG A 106 3.06 3.09 10.40
CA ARG A 106 2.10 3.96 11.10
C ARG A 106 0.69 3.79 10.56
N LEU A 107 0.50 3.77 9.24
CA LEU A 107 -0.82 3.52 8.62
C LEU A 107 -1.43 2.21 9.14
N LEU A 108 -0.65 1.13 9.12
CA LEU A 108 -1.08 -0.19 9.57
C LEU A 108 -1.40 -0.23 11.07
N ARG A 109 -0.63 0.47 11.90
CA ARG A 109 -0.90 0.58 13.35
C ARG A 109 -2.15 1.40 13.66
N ASP A 110 -2.46 2.36 12.82
CA ASP A 110 -3.70 3.14 12.88
C ASP A 110 -4.86 2.36 12.23
N ASP A 111 -4.82 1.02 12.19
CA ASP A 111 -5.81 0.11 11.60
C ASP A 111 -6.24 0.46 10.16
N ASN A 112 -5.33 0.99 9.35
CA ASN A 112 -5.55 1.13 7.91
C ASN A 112 -5.01 -0.10 7.16
N TYR A 113 -5.59 -0.34 6.00
CA TYR A 113 -5.05 -1.19 4.95
C TYR A 113 -4.47 -0.31 3.85
N PHE A 114 -3.58 -0.86 3.03
CA PHE A 114 -3.10 -0.19 1.84
C PHE A 114 -2.86 -1.17 0.69
N PHE A 115 -2.70 -0.61 -0.51
CA PHE A 115 -2.06 -1.30 -1.62
C PHE A 115 -1.21 -0.31 -2.41
N ILE A 116 -0.29 -0.84 -3.22
CA ILE A 116 0.55 -0.07 -4.14
C ILE A 116 0.37 -0.63 -5.55
N MET A 117 0.18 0.23 -6.53
CA MET A 117 0.19 -0.09 -7.96
C MET A 117 1.05 0.89 -8.73
N VAL A 118 1.40 0.57 -9.98
CA VAL A 118 2.25 1.41 -10.85
C VAL A 118 1.42 2.47 -11.56
#